data_AF-A0A6B3STI1-F1
#
_entry.id   AF-A0A6B3STI1-F1
#
_cell.length_a   1.000
_cell.length_b   1.000
_cell.length_c   1.000
_cell.angle_alpha   90.00
_cell.angle_beta   90.00
_cell.angle_gamma   90.00
#
_symmetry.space_group_name_H-M   'P 1'
#
loop_
_entity.id
_entity.type
_entity.pdbx_description
1 polymer ?
#
loop_
_entity_poly.entity_id
_entity_poly.type
_entity_poly.pdbx_seq_one_letter_code
_entity_poly.pdbx_strand_id
1 'polypeptide(L)'
;MDRTVSRFALAGLASLACLLTGCALLFGKQVDPDSRMISPDGSKAIWRVVEVRSPLYVGRVAGNEPPRQLMAVHGPAYWARDSRHVVVQAERSGKQSDILVFDSERPQQEPLNLTPWSGARSVVVPGALSADKVYFASNRRDDAVFDLYAGDIASGAAELVFRNPGDVVQWIADVDGTIGARVRQQDEQYILQVMNPSTHTWRSVYHWTDDNKLTPERIDRANGEFLAVAKKVKYQASR
;
A
#
# COMPACT_ATOMS: atom_id res chain seq x y z
N MET A 1 52.24 -26.17 -32.11
CA MET A 1 50.91 -26.49 -31.52
C MET A 1 50.34 -25.19 -31.00
N ASP A 2 49.45 -24.62 -31.82
CA ASP A 2 48.83 -23.31 -31.65
C ASP A 2 47.96 -23.25 -30.40
N ARG A 3 48.08 -22.15 -29.63
CA ARG A 3 47.14 -21.79 -28.57
C ARG A 3 46.20 -20.72 -29.13
N THR A 4 44.98 -21.12 -29.46
CA THR A 4 43.91 -20.19 -29.83
C THR A 4 43.48 -19.38 -28.61
N VAL A 5 43.71 -18.07 -28.63
CA VAL A 5 43.12 -17.12 -27.67
C VAL A 5 41.86 -16.55 -28.32
N SER A 6 40.70 -16.95 -27.82
CA SER A 6 39.42 -16.37 -28.25
C SER A 6 39.08 -15.17 -27.38
N ARG A 7 39.04 -13.97 -27.98
CA ARG A 7 38.45 -12.77 -27.40
C ARG A 7 36.92 -12.86 -27.49
N PHE A 8 36.23 -12.84 -26.36
CA PHE A 8 34.78 -12.64 -26.32
C PHE A 8 34.47 -11.14 -26.24
N ALA A 9 33.55 -10.68 -27.09
CA ALA A 9 33.08 -9.30 -27.10
C ALA A 9 32.25 -9.01 -25.83
N LEU A 10 32.41 -7.80 -25.28
CA LEU A 10 31.81 -7.33 -24.03
C LEU A 10 30.32 -6.92 -24.16
N ALA A 11 29.56 -7.58 -25.03
CA ALA A 11 28.15 -7.30 -25.24
C ALA A 11 27.35 -8.57 -24.96
N GLY A 12 26.68 -8.65 -23.80
CA GLY A 12 25.65 -9.67 -23.58
C GLY A 12 25.50 -10.28 -22.19
N LEU A 13 26.26 -9.86 -21.16
CA LEU A 13 26.18 -10.49 -19.83
C LEU A 13 25.28 -9.79 -18.79
N ALA A 14 24.45 -8.82 -19.19
CA ALA A 14 23.60 -8.10 -18.25
C ALA A 14 22.22 -8.75 -18.00
N SER A 15 21.85 -9.83 -18.69
CA SER A 15 20.43 -10.23 -18.76
C SER A 15 20.05 -11.60 -18.21
N LEU A 16 20.91 -12.35 -17.52
CA LEU A 16 20.52 -13.68 -17.01
C LEU A 16 21.04 -13.97 -15.59
N ALA A 17 20.80 -13.06 -14.65
CA ALA A 17 20.93 -13.35 -13.21
C ALA A 17 20.18 -12.30 -12.37
N CYS A 18 18.87 -12.14 -12.60
CA CYS A 18 18.12 -11.10 -11.91
C CYS A 18 16.73 -11.64 -11.59
N LEU A 19 16.61 -12.68 -10.75
CA LEU A 19 15.29 -13.13 -10.24
C LEU A 19 15.30 -13.99 -8.96
N LEU A 20 16.41 -14.62 -8.56
CA LEU A 20 16.42 -15.46 -7.34
C LEU A 20 17.54 -15.16 -6.33
N THR A 21 18.46 -14.25 -6.64
CA THR A 21 19.49 -13.75 -5.70
C THR A 21 19.61 -12.26 -5.93
N GLY A 22 19.43 -11.47 -4.87
CA GLY A 22 19.36 -10.00 -4.87
C GLY A 22 20.04 -9.31 -6.06
N CYS A 23 19.24 -8.88 -7.02
CA CYS A 23 19.72 -8.08 -8.13
C CYS A 23 19.84 -6.65 -7.62
N ALA A 24 21.04 -6.30 -7.15
CA ALA A 24 21.31 -5.06 -6.44
C ALA A 24 21.22 -3.80 -7.32
N LEU A 25 21.01 -3.93 -8.63
CA LEU A 25 21.12 -2.80 -9.56
C LEU A 25 20.03 -2.82 -10.64
N LEU A 26 19.31 -1.70 -10.77
CA LEU A 26 18.47 -1.35 -11.91
C LEU A 26 19.13 -0.22 -12.67
N PHE A 27 19.52 -0.44 -13.92
CA PHE A 27 20.28 0.55 -14.71
C PHE A 27 21.54 1.06 -13.98
N GLY A 28 22.21 0.21 -13.20
CA GLY A 28 23.37 0.59 -12.39
C GLY A 28 23.03 1.35 -11.09
N LYS A 29 21.75 1.44 -10.71
CA LYS A 29 21.26 2.13 -9.51
C LYS A 29 20.82 1.14 -8.44
N GLN A 30 21.15 1.39 -7.19
CA GLN A 30 20.82 0.49 -6.09
C GLN A 30 19.30 0.38 -5.88
N VAL A 31 18.77 -0.83 -5.85
CA VAL A 31 17.36 -1.10 -5.54
C VAL A 31 17.20 -1.19 -4.03
N ASP A 32 16.10 -0.66 -3.49
CA ASP A 32 15.72 -0.97 -2.11
C ASP A 32 15.21 -2.43 -2.08
N PRO A 33 15.94 -3.35 -1.44
CA PRO A 33 15.62 -4.79 -1.49
C PRO A 33 14.26 -5.12 -0.87
N ASP A 34 13.77 -4.29 0.05
CA ASP A 34 12.50 -4.50 0.76
C ASP A 34 11.32 -3.80 0.07
N SER A 35 11.59 -2.97 -0.95
CA SER A 35 10.56 -2.21 -1.68
C SER A 35 9.84 -3.00 -2.78
N ARG A 36 10.30 -4.23 -3.06
CA ARG A 36 9.76 -5.02 -4.17
C ARG A 36 8.35 -5.51 -3.86
N MET A 37 7.40 -5.15 -4.73
CA MET A 37 6.01 -5.60 -4.62
C MET A 37 5.54 -6.24 -5.92
N ILE A 38 5.00 -7.46 -5.82
CA ILE A 38 4.52 -8.24 -6.96
C ILE A 38 3.04 -7.95 -7.20
N SER A 39 2.64 -7.84 -8.47
CA SER A 39 1.24 -7.71 -8.85
C SER A 39 0.44 -8.96 -8.44
N PRO A 40 -0.87 -8.84 -8.19
CA PRO A 40 -1.71 -9.95 -7.76
C PRO A 40 -1.64 -11.20 -8.66
N ASP A 41 -1.51 -11.01 -9.98
CA ASP A 41 -1.35 -12.08 -10.98
C ASP A 41 0.07 -12.65 -11.08
N GLY A 42 1.04 -12.12 -10.33
CA GLY A 42 2.43 -12.53 -10.35
C GLY A 42 3.23 -12.07 -11.59
N SER A 43 2.62 -11.35 -12.53
CA SER A 43 3.23 -11.08 -13.84
C SER A 43 4.17 -9.87 -13.84
N LYS A 44 3.95 -8.92 -12.94
CA LYS A 44 4.69 -7.65 -12.82
C LYS A 44 5.18 -7.45 -11.40
N ALA A 45 6.17 -6.59 -11.24
CA ALA A 45 6.49 -6.05 -9.95
C ALA A 45 6.90 -4.58 -10.06
N ILE A 46 6.72 -3.88 -8.95
CA ILE A 46 7.25 -2.55 -8.72
C ILE A 46 8.37 -2.59 -7.70
N TRP A 47 9.26 -1.61 -7.78
CA TRP A 47 10.39 -1.47 -6.89
C TRP A 47 10.83 -0.02 -6.85
N ARG A 48 11.43 0.36 -5.72
CA ARG A 48 12.02 1.68 -5.50
C ARG A 48 13.53 1.60 -5.67
N VAL A 49 14.07 2.63 -6.28
CA VAL A 49 15.52 2.83 -6.36
C VAL A 49 15.95 3.74 -5.20
N VAL A 50 17.08 3.41 -4.56
CA VAL A 50 17.70 4.17 -3.47
C VAL A 50 18.41 5.40 -4.05
N GLU A 51 17.63 6.36 -4.50
CA GLU A 51 18.07 7.63 -5.05
C GLU A 51 17.27 8.80 -4.47
N VAL A 52 17.72 10.01 -4.78
CA VAL A 52 16.96 11.24 -4.50
C VAL A 52 15.55 11.11 -5.09
N ARG A 53 14.53 11.31 -4.24
CA ARG A 53 13.09 11.18 -4.55
C ARG A 53 12.60 9.74 -4.86
N SER A 54 13.44 8.73 -4.62
CA SER A 54 13.10 7.29 -4.61
C SER A 54 12.15 6.85 -5.74
N PRO A 55 12.57 6.97 -7.02
CA PRO A 55 11.70 6.69 -8.15
C PRO A 55 11.18 5.26 -8.17
N LEU A 56 9.90 5.16 -8.54
CA LEU A 56 9.19 3.91 -8.68
C LEU A 56 9.34 3.41 -10.11
N TYR A 57 9.72 2.15 -10.24
CA TYR A 57 9.83 1.45 -11.52
C TYR A 57 8.86 0.28 -11.55
N VAL A 58 8.45 -0.10 -12.75
CA VAL A 58 7.63 -1.28 -13.01
C VAL A 58 8.24 -2.13 -14.11
N GLY A 59 8.21 -3.44 -13.93
CA GLY A 59 8.71 -4.40 -14.92
C GLY A 59 8.01 -5.74 -14.84
N ARG A 60 8.18 -6.58 -15.86
CA ARG A 60 7.71 -7.96 -15.81
C ARG A 60 8.57 -8.75 -14.82
N VAL A 61 7.94 -9.68 -14.11
CA VAL A 61 8.66 -10.64 -13.26
C VAL A 61 9.44 -11.62 -14.14
N ALA A 62 8.89 -12.06 -15.25
CA ALA A 62 9.58 -12.96 -16.18
C ALA A 62 9.95 -12.25 -17.49
N GLY A 63 11.12 -12.60 -18.05
CA GLY A 63 11.63 -12.08 -19.31
C GLY A 63 12.81 -11.12 -19.13
N ASN A 64 13.30 -10.61 -20.27
CA ASN A 64 14.48 -9.73 -20.35
C ASN A 64 14.11 -8.28 -20.70
N GLU A 65 12.83 -7.92 -20.60
CA GLU A 65 12.39 -6.55 -20.87
C GLU A 65 12.89 -5.62 -19.77
N PRO A 66 13.54 -4.49 -20.13
CA PRO A 66 13.99 -3.53 -19.14
C PRO A 66 12.79 -2.87 -18.45
N PRO A 67 12.85 -2.65 -17.13
CA PRO A 67 11.79 -1.95 -16.42
C PRO A 67 11.66 -0.51 -16.84
N ARG A 68 10.44 0.01 -16.68
CA ARG A 68 10.09 1.39 -17.02
C ARG A 68 9.90 2.18 -15.74
N GLN A 69 10.43 3.39 -15.70
CA GLN A 69 10.17 4.33 -14.62
C GLN A 69 8.71 4.79 -14.71
N LEU A 70 8.00 4.80 -13.58
CA LEU A 70 6.69 5.45 -13.44
C LEU A 70 6.89 6.92 -13.08
N MET A 71 7.36 7.20 -11.85
CA MET A 71 7.61 8.57 -11.39
C MET A 71 8.54 8.58 -10.17
N ALA A 72 9.23 9.69 -9.97
CA ALA A 72 9.90 10.02 -8.71
C ALA A 72 8.87 10.47 -7.66
N VAL A 73 8.50 9.58 -6.74
CA VAL A 73 7.47 9.83 -5.71
C VAL A 73 7.80 9.11 -4.41
N HIS A 74 7.66 9.81 -3.28
CA HIS A 74 7.86 9.25 -1.95
C HIS A 74 6.55 8.75 -1.32
N GLY A 75 6.62 7.68 -0.55
CA GLY A 75 5.51 7.15 0.27
C GLY A 75 5.11 5.71 -0.06
N PRO A 76 4.16 5.12 0.66
CA PRO A 76 3.71 3.75 0.42
C PRO A 76 3.10 3.54 -0.98
N ALA A 77 3.31 2.38 -1.58
CA ALA A 77 2.69 1.96 -2.83
C ALA A 77 1.93 0.64 -2.63
N TYR A 78 0.91 0.40 -3.45
CA TYR A 78 0.03 -0.77 -3.40
C TYR A 78 -0.41 -1.15 -4.82
N TRP A 79 -0.46 -2.44 -5.12
CA TRP A 79 -1.12 -2.90 -6.34
C TRP A 79 -2.64 -2.92 -6.15
N ALA A 80 -3.38 -2.42 -7.13
CA ALA A 80 -4.79 -2.74 -7.29
C ALA A 80 -4.95 -4.23 -7.68
N ARG A 81 -6.12 -4.80 -7.42
CA ARG A 81 -6.35 -6.25 -7.68
C ARG A 81 -6.39 -6.61 -9.17
N ASP A 82 -6.46 -5.62 -10.06
CA ASP A 82 -6.46 -5.81 -11.50
C ASP A 82 -5.06 -6.08 -12.09
N SER A 83 -4.00 -6.05 -11.27
CA SER A 83 -2.61 -6.27 -11.70
C SER A 83 -2.10 -5.30 -12.78
N ARG A 84 -2.77 -4.14 -12.89
CA ARG A 84 -2.45 -3.08 -13.85
C ARG A 84 -2.21 -1.76 -13.14
N HIS A 85 -3.05 -1.38 -12.18
CA HIS A 85 -2.92 -0.10 -11.52
C HIS A 85 -2.11 -0.20 -10.23
N VAL A 86 -1.30 0.83 -9.99
CA VAL A 86 -0.51 0.99 -8.76
C VAL A 86 -0.99 2.26 -8.06
N VAL A 87 -1.45 2.11 -6.82
CA VAL A 87 -1.86 3.23 -5.98
C VAL A 87 -0.69 3.64 -5.09
N VAL A 88 -0.38 4.93 -5.05
CA VAL A 88 0.70 5.49 -4.24
C VAL A 88 0.11 6.56 -3.32
N GLN A 89 0.37 6.42 -2.02
CA GLN A 89 0.23 7.53 -1.08
C GLN A 89 1.43 8.45 -1.26
N ALA A 90 1.28 9.45 -2.12
CA ALA A 90 2.33 10.39 -2.45
C ALA A 90 2.50 11.42 -1.34
N GLU A 91 3.58 11.27 -0.57
CA GLU A 91 3.94 12.24 0.46
C GLU A 91 4.43 13.54 -0.16
N ARG A 92 3.94 14.66 0.38
CA ARG A 92 4.33 16.02 0.01
C ARG A 92 5.11 16.65 1.15
N SER A 93 5.51 17.91 0.99
CA SER A 93 6.14 18.67 2.07
C SER A 93 5.21 18.82 3.29
N GLY A 94 5.78 18.73 4.49
CA GLY A 94 5.00 18.82 5.72
C GLY A 94 4.27 17.52 6.04
N LYS A 95 3.00 17.62 6.48
CA LYS A 95 2.14 16.46 6.82
C LYS A 95 1.09 16.16 5.74
N GLN A 96 1.26 16.68 4.53
CA GLN A 96 0.31 16.54 3.41
C GLN A 96 0.62 15.30 2.57
N SER A 97 -0.41 14.69 2.00
CA SER A 97 -0.26 13.55 1.09
C SER A 97 -1.44 13.40 0.15
N ASP A 98 -1.13 13.02 -1.09
CA ASP A 98 -2.10 12.72 -2.13
C ASP A 98 -2.23 11.21 -2.35
N ILE A 99 -3.36 10.74 -2.88
CA ILE A 99 -3.49 9.37 -3.40
C ILE A 99 -3.43 9.42 -4.93
N LEU A 100 -2.37 8.86 -5.49
CA LEU A 100 -2.11 8.82 -6.93
C LEU A 100 -2.32 7.41 -7.48
N VAL A 101 -2.87 7.31 -8.69
CA VAL A 101 -3.05 6.06 -9.42
C VAL A 101 -2.21 6.08 -10.69
N PHE A 102 -1.30 5.12 -10.79
CA PHE A 102 -0.46 4.89 -11.96
C PHE A 102 -0.99 3.71 -12.77
N ASP A 103 -0.93 3.82 -14.09
CA ASP A 103 -1.17 2.71 -14.99
C ASP A 103 0.17 2.09 -15.43
N SER A 104 0.44 0.86 -14.98
CA SER A 104 1.70 0.17 -15.31
C SER A 104 1.87 -0.12 -16.80
N GLU A 105 0.78 -0.15 -17.57
CA GLU A 105 0.81 -0.35 -19.02
C GLU A 105 1.10 0.96 -19.77
N ARG A 106 0.86 2.11 -19.12
CA ARG A 106 1.10 3.46 -19.65
C ARG A 106 2.02 4.26 -18.71
N PRO A 107 3.28 3.83 -18.50
CA PRO A 107 4.15 4.40 -17.47
C PRO A 107 4.58 5.85 -17.71
N GLN A 108 4.38 6.38 -18.92
CA GLN A 108 4.67 7.78 -19.27
C GLN A 108 3.43 8.69 -19.13
N GLN A 109 2.26 8.12 -18.83
CA GLN A 109 1.06 8.90 -18.59
C GLN A 109 1.12 9.51 -17.18
N GLU A 110 0.71 10.76 -17.04
CA GLU A 110 0.52 11.39 -15.73
C GLU A 110 -0.46 10.58 -14.87
N PRO A 111 -0.16 10.37 -13.58
CA PRO A 111 -1.04 9.62 -12.70
C PRO A 111 -2.34 10.38 -12.44
N LEU A 112 -3.42 9.64 -12.23
CA LEU A 112 -4.67 10.23 -11.73
C LEU A 112 -4.48 10.59 -10.25
N ASN A 113 -4.84 11.81 -9.86
CA ASN A 113 -4.83 12.23 -8.46
C ASN A 113 -6.26 12.13 -7.90
N LEU A 114 -6.49 11.21 -6.97
CA LEU A 114 -7.79 11.00 -6.33
C LEU A 114 -8.10 12.07 -5.27
N THR A 115 -7.06 12.73 -4.77
CA THR A 115 -7.17 13.67 -3.66
C THR A 115 -6.41 14.97 -3.95
N PRO A 116 -6.77 15.73 -5.01
CA PRO A 116 -6.16 17.01 -5.32
C PRO A 116 -6.65 18.10 -4.34
N TRP A 117 -6.47 17.85 -3.04
CA TRP A 117 -7.04 18.63 -1.95
C TRP A 117 -5.91 19.33 -1.21
N SER A 118 -5.77 20.62 -1.50
CA SER A 118 -4.73 21.45 -0.89
C SER A 118 -4.80 21.41 0.63
N GLY A 119 -3.65 21.22 1.29
CA GLY A 119 -3.57 21.21 2.75
C GLY A 119 -3.95 19.90 3.41
N ALA A 120 -4.57 18.96 2.69
CA ALA A 120 -5.05 17.71 3.25
C ALA A 120 -3.97 16.64 3.32
N ARG A 121 -4.18 15.71 4.24
CA ARG A 121 -3.49 14.43 4.32
C ARG A 121 -4.47 13.33 3.95
N SER A 122 -4.09 12.50 2.99
CA SER A 122 -4.83 11.31 2.59
C SER A 122 -3.95 10.07 2.77
N VAL A 123 -4.50 9.03 3.38
CA VAL A 123 -3.77 7.82 3.77
C VAL A 123 -4.53 6.60 3.25
N VAL A 124 -3.88 5.75 2.45
CA VAL A 124 -4.51 4.51 1.96
C VAL A 124 -4.83 3.61 3.15
N VAL A 125 -6.02 3.00 3.16
CA VAL A 125 -6.34 1.94 4.13
C VAL A 125 -5.66 0.66 3.65
N PRO A 126 -4.65 0.12 4.38
CA PRO A 126 -3.90 -1.04 3.91
C PRO A 126 -4.83 -2.23 3.64
N GLY A 127 -4.68 -2.85 2.47
CA GLY A 127 -5.48 -4.01 2.05
C GLY A 127 -6.87 -3.68 1.49
N ALA A 128 -7.36 -2.45 1.62
CA ALA A 128 -8.67 -2.03 1.09
C ALA A 128 -8.56 -1.54 -0.37
N LEU A 129 -8.11 -2.44 -1.24
CA LEU A 129 -8.01 -2.24 -2.68
C LEU A 129 -8.72 -3.39 -3.41
N SER A 130 -9.55 -3.04 -4.39
CA SER A 130 -10.17 -3.94 -5.36
C SER A 130 -9.58 -3.69 -6.76
N ALA A 131 -10.23 -4.19 -7.81
CA ALA A 131 -9.81 -3.94 -9.19
C ALA A 131 -10.18 -2.52 -9.66
N ASP A 132 -11.24 -1.96 -9.10
CA ASP A 132 -11.87 -0.70 -9.51
C ASP A 132 -11.76 0.41 -8.45
N LYS A 133 -11.54 0.05 -7.18
CA LYS A 133 -11.55 1.00 -6.06
C LYS A 133 -10.36 0.87 -5.14
N VAL A 134 -10.02 2.00 -4.52
CA VAL A 134 -9.17 2.08 -3.34
C VAL A 134 -9.88 2.85 -2.25
N TYR A 135 -9.82 2.33 -1.02
CA TYR A 135 -10.30 3.06 0.15
C TYR A 135 -9.14 3.77 0.84
N PHE A 136 -9.39 5.00 1.25
CA PHE A 136 -8.42 5.83 1.94
C PHE A 136 -9.11 6.75 2.93
N ALA A 137 -8.38 7.13 3.97
CA ALA A 137 -8.84 8.07 4.97
C ALA A 137 -8.28 9.46 4.66
N SER A 138 -9.07 10.53 4.82
CA SER A 138 -8.60 11.89 4.57
C SER A 138 -9.16 12.90 5.56
N ASN A 139 -8.31 13.85 5.97
CA ASN A 139 -8.68 14.97 6.85
C ASN A 139 -9.06 16.25 6.07
N ARG A 140 -9.41 16.12 4.78
CA ARG A 140 -9.78 17.28 3.92
C ARG A 140 -10.91 18.16 4.47
N ARG A 141 -11.79 17.60 5.31
CA ARG A 141 -12.96 18.28 5.88
C ARG A 141 -12.59 19.07 7.13
N ASP A 142 -11.78 18.46 7.97
CA ASP A 142 -11.48 18.84 9.35
C ASP A 142 -10.15 18.16 9.69
N ASP A 143 -9.15 18.96 10.06
CA ASP A 143 -7.76 18.49 10.18
C ASP A 143 -7.56 17.49 11.34
N ALA A 144 -8.49 17.46 12.30
CA ALA A 144 -8.48 16.59 13.46
C ALA A 144 -8.98 15.17 13.19
N VAL A 145 -9.69 14.93 12.09
CA VAL A 145 -10.37 13.65 11.84
C VAL A 145 -10.17 13.15 10.42
N PHE A 146 -10.08 11.83 10.27
CA PHE A 146 -9.93 11.20 8.96
C PHE A 146 -11.24 10.50 8.57
N ASP A 147 -12.00 11.14 7.68
CA ASP A 147 -13.16 10.55 7.03
C ASP A 147 -12.73 9.47 6.03
N LEU A 148 -13.58 8.48 5.80
CA LEU A 148 -13.33 7.39 4.87
C LEU A 148 -13.91 7.71 3.49
N TYR A 149 -13.07 7.60 2.47
CA TYR A 149 -13.41 7.79 1.07
C TYR A 149 -13.15 6.51 0.26
N ALA A 150 -13.87 6.37 -0.86
CA ALA A 150 -13.59 5.42 -1.91
C ALA A 150 -13.19 6.19 -3.17
N GLY A 151 -12.02 5.88 -3.71
CA GLY A 151 -11.56 6.43 -4.98
C GLY A 151 -11.74 5.43 -6.11
N ASP A 152 -12.29 5.89 -7.23
CA ASP A 152 -12.43 5.13 -8.47
C ASP A 152 -11.12 5.19 -9.27
N ILE A 153 -10.54 4.02 -9.51
CA ILE A 153 -9.21 3.86 -10.11
C ILE A 153 -9.21 4.31 -11.58
N ALA A 154 -10.34 4.22 -12.29
CA ALA A 154 -10.42 4.50 -13.72
C ALA A 154 -10.66 5.98 -14.02
N SER A 155 -11.55 6.61 -13.27
CA SER A 155 -12.00 7.99 -13.48
C SER A 155 -11.24 9.01 -12.65
N GLY A 156 -10.63 8.60 -11.54
CA GLY A 156 -10.00 9.48 -10.58
C GLY A 156 -10.98 10.16 -9.60
N ALA A 157 -12.27 9.80 -9.64
CA ALA A 157 -13.27 10.33 -8.73
C ALA A 157 -13.09 9.80 -7.30
N ALA A 158 -13.43 10.61 -6.30
CA ALA A 158 -13.40 10.22 -4.90
C ALA A 158 -14.71 10.56 -4.19
N GLU A 159 -15.30 9.58 -3.52
CA GLU A 159 -16.60 9.69 -2.86
C GLU A 159 -16.48 9.45 -1.35
N LEU A 160 -17.21 10.24 -0.57
CA LEU A 160 -17.30 10.04 0.88
C LEU A 160 -18.10 8.76 1.16
N VAL A 161 -17.52 7.84 1.91
CA VAL A 161 -18.18 6.58 2.32
C VAL A 161 -18.72 6.72 3.74
N PHE A 162 -17.85 7.13 4.68
CA PHE A 162 -18.22 7.35 6.06
C PHE A 162 -17.56 8.60 6.64
N ARG A 163 -18.37 9.44 7.27
CA ARG A 163 -17.88 10.55 8.06
C ARG A 163 -17.40 10.04 9.42
N ASN A 164 -16.20 10.43 9.81
CA ASN A 164 -15.66 10.18 11.13
C ASN A 164 -16.38 11.10 12.14
N PRO A 165 -17.08 10.53 13.14
CA PRO A 165 -17.82 11.32 14.13
C PRO A 165 -16.92 12.00 15.17
N GLY A 166 -15.60 11.77 15.14
CA GLY A 166 -14.63 12.37 16.05
C GLY A 166 -13.72 11.37 16.73
N ASP A 167 -14.08 10.08 16.72
CA ASP A 167 -13.43 9.08 17.56
C ASP A 167 -12.98 7.83 16.80
N VAL A 168 -13.09 7.80 15.46
CA VAL A 168 -12.52 6.70 14.67
C VAL A 168 -11.03 6.98 14.46
N VAL A 169 -10.18 6.09 14.98
CA VAL A 169 -8.72 6.22 14.94
C VAL A 169 -8.07 5.29 13.91
N GLN A 170 -8.81 4.30 13.41
CA GLN A 170 -8.33 3.39 12.36
C GLN A 170 -9.50 2.85 11.54
N TRP A 171 -9.33 2.83 10.22
CA TRP A 171 -10.19 2.08 9.29
C TRP A 171 -9.46 0.80 8.88
N ILE A 172 -10.17 -0.32 8.75
CA ILE A 172 -9.57 -1.64 8.54
C ILE A 172 -10.25 -2.35 7.37
N ALA A 173 -9.42 -2.90 6.49
CA ALA A 173 -9.87 -3.67 5.35
C ALA A 173 -10.43 -5.04 5.74
N ASP A 174 -11.42 -5.51 4.99
CA ASP A 174 -11.77 -6.92 4.92
C ASP A 174 -10.89 -7.64 3.88
N VAL A 175 -10.82 -8.97 3.92
CA VAL A 175 -10.06 -9.80 2.97
C VAL A 175 -10.54 -9.65 1.53
N ASP A 176 -11.77 -9.19 1.32
CA ASP A 176 -12.34 -8.91 -0.01
C ASP A 176 -11.81 -7.61 -0.65
N GLY A 177 -11.07 -6.78 0.08
CA GLY A 177 -10.54 -5.51 -0.40
C GLY A 177 -11.47 -4.31 -0.16
N THR A 178 -12.58 -4.51 0.55
CA THR A 178 -13.48 -3.43 1.01
C THR A 178 -13.16 -3.04 2.45
N ILE A 179 -13.94 -2.12 3.01
CA ILE A 179 -13.86 -1.78 4.43
C ILE A 179 -14.67 -2.78 5.26
N GLY A 180 -14.00 -3.42 6.22
CA GLY A 180 -14.59 -4.45 7.07
C GLY A 180 -14.79 -4.02 8.52
N ALA A 181 -13.91 -3.16 9.03
CA ALA A 181 -13.94 -2.73 10.42
C ALA A 181 -13.39 -1.31 10.63
N ARG A 182 -13.54 -0.84 11.86
CA ARG A 182 -12.90 0.36 12.38
C ARG A 182 -12.50 0.17 13.83
N VAL A 183 -11.52 0.95 14.29
CA VAL A 183 -11.21 1.15 15.70
C VAL A 183 -11.70 2.52 16.11
N ARG A 184 -12.49 2.56 17.18
CA ARG A 184 -12.85 3.81 17.86
C ARG A 184 -12.04 3.96 19.15
N GLN A 185 -11.72 5.19 19.52
CA GLN A 185 -11.12 5.50 20.81
C GLN A 185 -12.10 6.32 21.66
N GLN A 186 -12.45 5.80 22.83
CA GLN A 186 -13.33 6.45 23.78
C GLN A 186 -12.64 6.47 25.13
N ASP A 187 -12.27 7.65 25.59
CA ASP A 187 -11.42 7.85 26.76
C ASP A 187 -10.10 7.03 26.63
N GLU A 188 -9.83 6.15 27.59
CA GLU A 188 -8.64 5.28 27.63
C GLU A 188 -8.88 3.91 26.97
N GLN A 189 -10.03 3.72 26.32
CA GLN A 189 -10.42 2.46 25.68
C GLN A 189 -10.44 2.56 24.16
N TYR A 190 -10.05 1.47 23.51
CA TYR A 190 -10.19 1.25 22.09
C TYR A 190 -11.22 0.15 21.84
N ILE A 191 -12.04 0.33 20.81
CA ILE A 191 -13.16 -0.54 20.47
C ILE A 191 -13.05 -0.93 19.01
N LEU A 192 -12.80 -2.21 18.74
CA LEU A 192 -12.90 -2.78 17.40
C LEU A 192 -14.38 -3.00 17.08
N GLN A 193 -14.83 -2.41 15.98
CA GLN A 193 -16.16 -2.61 15.44
C GLN A 193 -16.11 -3.17 14.03
N VAL A 194 -16.89 -4.21 13.77
CA VAL A 194 -17.03 -4.84 12.45
C VAL A 194 -18.31 -4.32 11.79
N MET A 195 -18.21 -3.98 10.50
CA MET A 195 -19.32 -3.47 9.70
C MET A 195 -20.17 -4.63 9.17
N ASN A 196 -21.48 -4.56 9.36
CA ASN A 196 -22.43 -5.36 8.61
C ASN A 196 -22.57 -4.76 7.19
N PRO A 197 -22.20 -5.49 6.11
CA PRO A 197 -22.20 -4.95 4.76
C PRO A 197 -23.62 -4.68 4.21
N SER A 198 -24.65 -5.38 4.70
CA SER A 198 -26.02 -5.20 4.21
C SER A 198 -26.70 -3.97 4.81
N THR A 199 -26.38 -3.65 6.07
CA THR A 199 -27.03 -2.55 6.81
C THR A 199 -26.14 -1.33 6.99
N HIS A 200 -24.84 -1.45 6.71
CA HIS A 200 -23.81 -0.45 7.01
C HIS A 200 -23.77 -0.03 8.49
N THR A 201 -24.17 -0.93 9.39
CA THR A 201 -24.12 -0.72 10.84
C THR A 201 -22.88 -1.36 11.46
N TRP A 202 -22.45 -0.83 12.60
CA TRP A 202 -21.22 -1.24 13.29
C TRP A 202 -21.54 -2.05 14.54
N ARG A 203 -20.91 -3.21 14.69
CA ARG A 203 -21.02 -4.07 15.89
C ARG A 203 -19.68 -4.12 16.60
N SER A 204 -19.65 -3.80 17.89
CA SER A 204 -18.45 -3.98 18.72
C SER A 204 -18.12 -5.46 18.90
N VAL A 205 -16.85 -5.82 18.76
CA VAL A 205 -16.39 -7.21 18.86
C VAL A 205 -15.22 -7.40 19.83
N TYR A 206 -14.44 -6.36 20.09
CA TYR A 206 -13.30 -6.43 21.00
C TYR A 206 -12.96 -5.06 21.57
N HIS A 207 -12.49 -5.04 22.82
CA HIS A 207 -12.13 -3.83 23.56
C HIS A 207 -10.75 -4.00 24.20
N TRP A 208 -9.94 -2.95 24.22
CA TRP A 208 -8.62 -2.94 24.87
C TRP A 208 -8.23 -1.55 25.37
N THR A 209 -7.17 -1.49 26.17
CA THR A 209 -6.48 -0.28 26.60
C THR A 209 -5.02 -0.34 26.12
N ASP A 210 -4.23 0.70 26.38
CA ASP A 210 -2.82 0.71 25.99
C ASP A 210 -1.97 -0.37 26.72
N ASP A 211 -2.43 -0.86 27.86
CA ASP A 211 -1.74 -1.91 28.65
C ASP A 211 -1.81 -3.27 27.97
N ASN A 212 -2.92 -3.58 27.30
CA ASN A 212 -3.15 -4.84 26.60
C ASN A 212 -3.40 -4.61 25.10
N LYS A 213 -2.66 -3.65 24.53
CA LYS A 213 -2.85 -3.18 23.15
C LYS A 213 -2.89 -4.32 22.13
N LEU A 214 -3.95 -4.27 21.34
CA LEU A 214 -4.16 -5.05 20.13
C LEU A 214 -4.15 -4.10 18.93
N THR A 215 -3.43 -4.45 17.87
CA THR A 215 -3.44 -3.72 16.60
C THR A 215 -4.07 -4.61 15.53
N PRO A 216 -5.38 -4.45 15.24
CA PRO A 216 -6.02 -5.18 14.16
C PRO A 216 -5.47 -4.70 12.81
N GLU A 217 -5.12 -5.65 11.94
CA GLU A 217 -4.55 -5.38 10.63
C GLU A 217 -5.54 -5.67 9.50
N ARG A 218 -6.35 -6.73 9.65
CA ARG A 218 -7.29 -7.17 8.62
C ARG A 218 -8.44 -7.96 9.22
N ILE A 219 -9.63 -7.84 8.63
CA ILE A 219 -10.82 -8.63 8.98
C ILE A 219 -11.05 -9.71 7.92
N ASP A 220 -11.59 -10.85 8.32
CA ASP A 220 -12.25 -11.81 7.44
C ASP A 220 -13.69 -12.00 7.94
N ARG A 221 -14.62 -11.19 7.44
CA ARG A 221 -16.02 -11.26 7.90
C ARG A 221 -16.70 -12.57 7.52
N ALA A 222 -16.28 -13.19 6.42
CA ALA A 222 -16.89 -14.42 5.91
C ALA A 222 -16.63 -15.60 6.85
N ASN A 223 -15.42 -15.64 7.43
CA ASN A 223 -15.03 -16.68 8.38
C ASN A 223 -15.20 -16.25 9.86
N GLY A 224 -15.53 -14.98 10.11
CA GLY A 224 -15.67 -14.46 11.47
C GLY A 224 -14.34 -14.28 12.19
N GLU A 225 -13.26 -14.06 11.45
CA GLU A 225 -11.89 -13.97 11.95
C GLU A 225 -11.31 -12.56 11.75
N PHE A 226 -10.22 -12.26 12.45
CA PHE A 226 -9.40 -11.09 12.17
C PHE A 226 -7.94 -11.37 12.49
N LEU A 227 -7.04 -10.72 11.74
CA LEU A 227 -5.61 -10.71 12.00
C LEU A 227 -5.28 -9.49 12.86
N ALA A 228 -4.50 -9.70 13.92
CA ALA A 228 -4.02 -8.62 14.76
C ALA A 228 -2.62 -8.90 15.32
N VAL A 229 -1.90 -7.84 15.63
CA VAL A 229 -0.63 -7.88 16.37
C VAL A 229 -0.90 -7.50 17.82
N ALA A 230 -0.55 -8.37 18.76
CA ALA A 230 -0.70 -8.11 20.19
C ALA A 230 0.63 -7.69 20.82
N LYS A 231 0.60 -6.71 21.73
CA LYS A 231 1.77 -6.35 22.54
C LYS A 231 2.13 -7.52 23.46
N LYS A 232 3.35 -8.03 23.35
CA LYS A 232 3.84 -9.12 24.23
C LYS A 232 4.02 -8.59 25.66
N VAL A 233 3.17 -9.02 26.58
CA VAL A 233 3.36 -8.74 28.01
C VAL A 233 4.43 -9.70 28.54
N LYS A 234 5.58 -9.18 28.98
CA LYS A 234 6.56 -9.98 29.72
C LYS A 234 6.04 -10.19 31.14
N TYR A 235 5.53 -11.38 31.45
CA TYR A 235 5.30 -11.79 32.83
C TYR A 235 6.67 -11.96 33.51
N GLN A 236 7.03 -11.06 34.44
CA GLN A 236 8.05 -11.40 35.43
C GLN A 236 7.34 -12.21 36.51
N ALA A 237 7.61 -13.51 36.57
CA ALA A 237 7.22 -14.30 37.73
C ALA A 237 7.94 -13.73 38.95
N SER A 238 7.18 -13.13 39.87
CA SER A 238 7.66 -12.79 41.20
C SER A 238 8.14 -14.07 41.87
N ARG A 239 9.43 -14.11 42.21
CA ARG A 239 10.01 -15.14 43.09
C ARG A 239 9.64 -14.88 44.54
#